data_AF-A0A497NRK4-F1
#
_entry.id   AF-A0A497NRK4-F1
#
_cell.length_a   1.000
_cell.length_b   1.000
_cell.length_c   1.000
_cell.angle_alpha   90.00
_cell.angle_beta   90.00
_cell.angle_gamma   90.00
#
_symmetry.space_group_name_H-M   'P 1'
#
loop_
_entity.id
_entity.type
_entity.pdbx_description
1 polymer ?
#
loop_
_entity_poly.entity_id
_entity_poly.type
_entity_poly.pdbx_seq_one_letter_code
_entity_poly.pdbx_strand_id
1 'polypeptide(L)'
;MDEGLSCLGESGKQAVYFHLEKRFGIKKWEIAFRVEDFADALEKIFGPGAKLLEIQIMKSLYRKIGKPLRCDKKLQDLVFIEYVAAARKSFKWKKQAK
;
A
#
# COMPACT_ATOMS: atom_id res chain seq x y z
N MET A 1 3.10 2.29 3.20
CA MET A 1 3.56 0.94 2.83
C MET A 1 4.13 0.22 4.03
N ASP A 2 5.28 0.64 4.59
CA ASP A 2 5.94 -0.07 5.70
C ASP A 2 5.03 -0.36 6.92
N GLU A 3 4.37 0.67 7.44
CA GLU A 3 3.42 0.53 8.56
C GLU A 3 2.22 -0.38 8.28
N GLY A 4 1.81 -0.51 7.02
CA GLY A 4 0.71 -1.40 6.66
C GLY A 4 1.11 -2.87 6.72
N LEU A 5 2.40 -3.18 6.59
CA LEU A 5 2.95 -4.53 6.72
C LEU A 5 3.38 -4.86 8.15
N SER A 6 3.43 -3.87 9.05
CA SER A 6 3.82 -4.09 10.45
C SER A 6 2.91 -5.07 11.21
N CYS A 7 1.69 -5.33 10.72
CA CYS A 7 0.81 -6.37 11.29
C CYS A 7 1.39 -7.79 11.19
N LEU A 8 2.38 -8.01 10.32
CA LEU A 8 3.09 -9.29 10.17
C LEU A 8 4.30 -9.42 11.11
N GLY A 9 4.58 -8.41 11.94
CA GLY A 9 5.83 -8.31 12.70
C GLY A 9 7.04 -7.93 11.82
N GLU A 10 8.19 -7.66 12.45
CA GLU A 10 9.38 -7.21 11.72
C GLU A 10 9.94 -8.28 10.78
N SER A 11 9.98 -9.54 11.21
CA SER A 11 10.44 -10.66 10.37
C SER A 11 9.51 -10.89 9.17
N GLY A 12 8.19 -10.87 9.38
CA GLY A 12 7.20 -11.00 8.32
C GLY A 12 7.29 -9.86 7.30
N LYS A 13 7.43 -8.62 7.77
CA LYS A 13 7.63 -7.45 6.91
C LYS A 13 8.91 -7.55 6.08
N GLN A 14 10.02 -7.99 6.68
CA GLN A 14 11.27 -8.23 5.95
C GLN A 14 11.14 -9.34 4.92
N ALA A 15 10.47 -10.45 5.26
CA ALA A 15 10.21 -11.55 4.34
C ALA A 15 9.39 -11.09 3.12
N VAL A 16 8.39 -10.24 3.33
CA VAL A 16 7.62 -9.64 2.22
C VAL A 16 8.52 -8.85 1.29
N TYR A 17 9.35 -7.94 1.82
CA TYR A 17 10.28 -7.17 0.98
C TYR A 17 11.30 -8.06 0.26
N PHE A 18 11.80 -9.09 0.93
CA PHE A 18 12.72 -10.06 0.33
C PHE A 18 12.06 -10.80 -0.84
N HIS A 19 10.82 -11.27 -0.68
CA HIS A 19 10.09 -11.95 -1.75
C HIS A 19 9.73 -11.00 -2.90
N LEU A 20 9.34 -9.76 -2.60
CA LEU A 20 9.08 -8.73 -3.61
C LEU A 20 10.31 -8.46 -4.49
N GLU A 21 11.47 -8.29 -3.86
CA GLU A 21 12.70 -8.03 -4.60
C GLU A 21 13.16 -9.26 -5.38
N LYS A 22 13.16 -10.45 -4.76
CA LYS A 22 13.72 -11.67 -5.38
C LYS A 22 12.82 -12.32 -6.41
N ARG A 23 11.49 -12.32 -6.21
CA ARG A 23 10.55 -13.01 -7.11
C ARG A 23 9.87 -12.08 -8.10
N PHE A 24 9.73 -10.80 -7.77
CA PHE A 24 8.99 -9.85 -8.58
C PHE A 24 9.84 -8.68 -9.08
N GLY A 25 11.10 -8.57 -8.63
CA GLY A 25 11.99 -7.48 -9.03
C GLY A 25 11.50 -6.11 -8.58
N ILE A 26 10.73 -6.04 -7.49
CA ILE A 26 10.18 -4.80 -6.95
C ILE A 26 10.97 -4.40 -5.71
N LYS A 27 11.77 -3.35 -5.80
CA LYS A 27 12.47 -2.81 -4.61
C LYS A 27 11.51 -2.01 -3.74
N LYS A 28 11.81 -1.92 -2.44
CA LYS A 28 10.99 -1.21 -1.45
C LYS A 28 10.61 0.22 -1.85
N TRP A 29 11.52 0.97 -2.47
CA TRP A 29 11.28 2.35 -2.91
C TRP A 29 10.44 2.42 -4.20
N GLU A 30 10.41 1.36 -5.00
CA GLU A 30 9.62 1.27 -6.24
C GLU A 30 8.14 0.99 -5.97
N ILE A 31 7.80 0.39 -4.81
CA ILE A 31 6.42 0.03 -4.43
C ILE A 31 5.47 1.23 -4.55
N ALA A 32 5.92 2.43 -4.20
CA ALA A 32 5.09 3.63 -4.30
C ALA A 32 4.76 4.03 -5.75
N PHE A 33 5.56 3.57 -6.72
CA PHE A 33 5.41 3.87 -8.15
C PHE A 33 4.78 2.71 -8.92
N ARG A 34 5.06 1.47 -8.51
CA ARG A 34 4.58 0.21 -9.11
C ARG A 34 3.53 -0.45 -8.22
N VAL A 35 2.44 0.29 -7.95
CA VAL A 35 1.40 -0.14 -7.00
C VAL A 35 0.63 -1.35 -7.51
N GLU A 36 0.38 -1.42 -8.81
CA GLU A 36 -0.30 -2.55 -9.48
C GLU A 36 0.55 -3.81 -9.35
N ASP A 37 1.82 -3.75 -9.77
CA ASP A 37 2.75 -4.88 -9.61
C ASP A 37 2.90 -5.33 -8.16
N PHE A 38 2.85 -4.39 -7.21
CA PHE A 38 2.88 -4.70 -5.79
C PHE A 38 1.61 -5.41 -5.31
N ALA A 39 0.43 -4.97 -5.74
CA ALA A 39 -0.84 -5.63 -5.42
C ALA A 39 -0.87 -7.07 -5.96
N ASP A 40 -0.47 -7.24 -7.23
CA ASP A 40 -0.35 -8.54 -7.87
C ASP A 40 0.65 -9.46 -7.14
N ALA A 41 1.78 -8.91 -6.69
CA ALA A 41 2.76 -9.67 -5.94
C ALA A 41 2.24 -10.09 -4.56
N LEU A 42 1.48 -9.24 -3.87
CA LEU A 42 0.84 -9.61 -2.61
C LEU A 42 -0.17 -10.74 -2.82
N GLU A 43 -1.02 -10.66 -3.83
CA GLU A 43 -1.97 -11.73 -4.19
C GLU A 43 -1.25 -13.03 -4.52
N LYS A 44 -0.10 -12.97 -5.24
CA LYS A 44 0.69 -14.18 -5.54
C LYS A 44 1.39 -14.79 -4.31
N ILE A 45 1.71 -14.00 -3.29
CA ILE A 45 2.36 -14.48 -2.05
C ILE A 45 1.32 -15.00 -1.05
N PHE A 46 0.22 -14.27 -0.86
CA PHE A 46 -0.74 -14.48 0.21
C PHE A 46 -2.11 -14.99 -0.26
N GLY A 47 -2.33 -15.09 -1.57
CA GLY A 47 -3.63 -15.39 -2.15
C GLY A 47 -4.70 -14.42 -1.65
N PRO A 48 -5.91 -14.90 -1.34
CA PRO A 48 -7.00 -14.08 -0.81
C PRO A 48 -6.65 -13.28 0.47
N GLY A 49 -5.62 -13.70 1.20
CA GLY A 49 -5.10 -12.97 2.37
C GLY A 49 -4.47 -11.62 2.05
N ALA A 50 -4.08 -11.37 0.79
CA ALA A 50 -3.53 -10.10 0.34
C ALA A 50 -4.47 -8.92 0.61
N LYS A 51 -5.78 -9.13 0.45
CA LYS A 51 -6.81 -8.12 0.72
C LYS A 51 -6.74 -7.57 2.14
N LEU A 52 -6.37 -8.39 3.13
CA LEU A 52 -6.18 -7.92 4.49
C LEU A 52 -5.01 -6.94 4.59
N LEU A 53 -3.90 -7.23 3.91
CA LEU A 53 -2.72 -6.36 3.88
C LEU A 53 -3.01 -5.05 3.14
N GLU A 54 -3.73 -5.10 2.03
CA GLU A 54 -4.19 -3.91 1.30
C GLU A 54 -5.00 -2.99 2.21
N ILE A 55 -5.97 -3.53 2.96
CA ILE A 55 -6.78 -2.79 3.92
C ILE A 55 -5.91 -2.15 5.01
N GLN A 56 -4.93 -2.88 5.56
CA GLN A 56 -4.02 -2.34 6.58
C GLN A 56 -3.18 -1.18 6.03
N ILE A 57 -2.68 -1.30 4.79
CA ILE A 57 -1.95 -0.23 4.11
C ILE A 57 -2.85 0.99 3.90
N MET A 58 -4.08 0.80 3.44
CA MET A 58 -5.04 1.89 3.23
C MET A 58 -5.35 2.63 4.54
N LYS A 59 -5.53 1.89 5.64
CA LYS A 59 -5.73 2.45 6.99
C LYS A 59 -4.52 3.26 7.47
N SER A 60 -3.30 2.76 7.28
CA SER A 60 -2.08 3.51 7.62
C SER A 60 -2.00 4.81 6.80
N LEU A 61 -2.28 4.75 5.49
CA LEU A 61 -2.30 5.92 4.62
C LEU A 61 -3.36 6.94 5.06
N TYR A 62 -4.57 6.48 5.41
CA TYR A 62 -5.64 7.34 5.95
C TYR A 62 -5.14 8.13 7.17
N ARG A 63 -4.56 7.41 8.14
CA ARG A 63 -4.03 8.00 9.38
C ARG A 63 -2.95 9.04 9.11
N LYS A 64 -2.07 8.83 8.12
CA LYS A 64 -1.01 9.78 7.76
C LYS A 64 -1.52 11.03 7.05
N ILE A 65 -2.54 10.89 6.21
CA ILE A 65 -3.10 12.00 5.45
C ILE A 65 -3.94 12.89 6.38
N GLY A 66 -4.64 12.26 7.34
CA GLY A 66 -5.42 12.95 8.38
C GLY A 66 -6.70 13.59 7.85
N LYS A 67 -7.11 13.25 6.62
CA LYS A 67 -8.36 13.71 5.99
C LYS A 67 -8.98 12.55 5.21
N PRO A 68 -10.31 12.50 5.09
CA PRO A 68 -10.96 11.62 4.15
C PRO A 68 -10.43 11.88 2.75
N LEU A 69 -9.82 10.87 2.13
CA LEU A 69 -9.59 10.90 0.70
C LEU A 69 -10.96 10.98 0.04
N ARG A 70 -11.13 11.89 -0.92
CA ARG A 70 -12.32 11.92 -1.78
C ARG A 70 -12.28 10.67 -2.66
N CYS A 71 -12.82 9.60 -2.11
CA CYS A 71 -13.07 8.35 -2.79
C CYS A 71 -14.57 8.14 -2.63
N ASP A 72 -15.31 8.21 -3.74
CA ASP A 72 -16.79 8.07 -3.74
C ASP A 72 -17.27 6.65 -3.38
N LYS A 73 -16.35 5.72 -3.10
CA LYS A 73 -16.61 4.31 -2.79
C LYS A 73 -16.35 4.02 -1.30
N LYS A 74 -17.13 3.13 -0.69
CA LYS A 74 -16.89 2.65 0.68
C LYS A 74 -15.53 1.94 0.74
N LEU A 75 -14.88 1.90 1.90
CA LEU A 75 -13.55 1.26 2.08
C LEU A 75 -13.52 -0.22 1.64
N GLN A 76 -14.66 -0.91 1.67
CA GLN A 76 -14.79 -2.31 1.24
C GLN A 76 -14.94 -2.47 -0.29
N ASP A 77 -15.37 -1.41 -0.98
CA ASP A 77 -15.57 -1.33 -2.43
C ASP A 77 -14.40 -0.60 -3.14
N LEU A 78 -13.44 -0.11 -2.36
CA LEU A 78 -12.29 0.63 -2.85
C LEU A 78 -11.24 -0.32 -3.41
N VAL A 79 -10.87 -0.09 -4.67
CA VAL A 79 -9.73 -0.76 -5.30
C VAL A 79 -8.46 -0.17 -4.69
N PHE A 80 -7.63 -1.02 -4.09
CA PHE A 80 -6.39 -0.64 -3.41
C PHE A 80 -5.53 0.33 -4.24
N ILE A 81 -5.40 0.05 -5.54
CA ILE A 81 -4.66 0.87 -6.51
C ILE A 81 -5.20 2.30 -6.59
N GLU A 82 -6.53 2.47 -6.73
CA GLU A 82 -7.19 3.78 -6.81
C GLU A 82 -6.94 4.58 -5.53
N TYR A 83 -7.03 3.93 -4.37
CA TYR A 83 -6.82 4.56 -3.08
C TYR A 83 -5.39 5.07 -2.90
N VAL A 84 -4.38 4.25 -3.24
CA VAL A 84 -2.97 4.65 -3.16
C VAL A 84 -2.67 5.79 -4.13
N ALA A 85 -3.27 5.79 -5.32
CA ALA A 85 -3.15 6.88 -6.28
C ALA A 85 -3.72 8.20 -5.72
N ALA A 86 -4.91 8.16 -5.12
CA ALA A 86 -5.53 9.31 -4.46
C ALA A 86 -4.69 9.82 -3.26
N ALA A 87 -4.14 8.90 -2.47
CA ALA A 87 -3.25 9.22 -1.37
C ALA A 87 -1.99 9.96 -1.86
N ARG A 88 -1.34 9.47 -2.92
CA ARG A 88 -0.16 10.11 -3.52
C ARG A 88 -0.43 11.54 -3.99
N LYS A 89 -1.58 11.79 -4.62
CA LYS A 89 -1.98 13.15 -5.04
C LYS A 89 -2.10 14.10 -3.85
N SER A 90 -2.65 13.62 -2.74
CA SER A 90 -2.81 14.40 -1.50
C SER A 90 -1.46 14.75 -0.84
N PHE A 91 -0.45 13.88 -0.94
CA PHE A 91 0.90 14.17 -0.44
C PHE A 91 1.67 15.18 -1.31
N LYS A 92 1.50 15.16 -2.64
CA LYS A 92 2.14 16.15 -3.54
C LYS A 92 1.69 17.59 -3.20
N TRP A 93 0.44 17.78 -2.80
CA TRP A 93 -0.09 19.07 -2.37
C TRP A 93 0.60 19.60 -1.10
N LYS A 94 0.83 18.75 -0.09
CA LYS A 94 1.53 19.14 1.16
C LYS A 94 2.99 19.56 0.95
N LYS A 95 3.66 19.07 -0.10
CA LYS A 95 5.08 19.39 -0.38
C LYS A 95 5.26 20.72 -1.12
N GLN A 96 4.22 21.24 -1.79
CA GLN A 96 4.25 22.56 -2.47
C GLN A 96 3.71 23.70 -1.60
N ALA A 97 3.11 23.39 -0.45
CA ALA A 97 2.57 24.38 0.49
C ALA A 97 3.50 24.64 1.70
N LYS A 98 4.78 24.26 1.61
CA LYS A 98 5.79 24.48 2.64
C LYS A 98 7.05 25.08 2.04
#